data_AF-A0A1U9UV25-F1
#
_entry.id   AF-A0A1U9UV25-F1
#
_cell.length_a   1.000
_cell.length_b   1.000
_cell.length_c   1.000
_cell.angle_alpha   90.00
_cell.angle_beta   90.00
_cell.angle_gamma   90.00
#
_symmetry.space_group_name_H-M   'P 1'
#
loop_
_entity.id
_entity.type
_entity.pdbx_description
1 polymer ?
#
loop_
_entity_poly.entity_id
_entity_poly.type
_entity_poly.pdbx_seq_one_letter_code
_entity_poly.pdbx_strand_id
1 'polypeptide(L)'
;MENEDYKHWRRRWLRWHSRSLLAGTLVLQRSEWDAYLDEMLRTYVAYGDFAEDEIAFIFRRVSHGVRKLASQLDASACARRAQARIRAQGLRLMTDAAVVFGQG
;
A
#
# COMPACT_ATOMS: atom_id res chain seq x y z
N MET A 1 -12.34 -22.38 7.47
CA MET A 1 -11.04 -22.27 6.78
C MET A 1 -11.04 -21.11 5.80
N GLU A 2 -11.89 -21.10 4.76
CA GLU A 2 -11.90 -20.03 3.72
C GLU A 2 -11.97 -18.59 4.25
N ASN A 3 -12.78 -18.33 5.30
CA ASN A 3 -12.89 -16.99 5.89
C ASN A 3 -11.61 -16.53 6.62
N GLU A 4 -10.87 -17.47 7.25
CA GLU A 4 -9.61 -17.15 7.89
C GLU A 4 -8.51 -16.91 6.85
N ASP A 5 -8.42 -17.75 5.83
CA ASP A 5 -7.46 -17.58 4.73
C ASP A 5 -7.68 -16.27 3.98
N TYR A 6 -8.96 -15.91 3.74
CA TYR A 6 -9.35 -14.61 3.22
C TYR A 6 -8.91 -13.46 4.11
N LYS A 7 -9.21 -13.49 5.41
CA LYS A 7 -8.80 -12.43 6.35
C LYS A 7 -7.28 -12.27 6.41
N HIS A 8 -6.54 -13.37 6.41
CA HIS A 8 -5.07 -13.35 6.43
C HIS A 8 -4.50 -12.79 5.12
N TRP A 9 -5.03 -13.23 3.97
CA TRP A 9 -4.67 -12.69 2.68
C TRP A 9 -4.99 -11.19 2.58
N ARG A 10 -6.21 -10.78 2.96
CA ARG A 10 -6.67 -9.39 2.93
C ARG A 10 -5.80 -8.49 3.80
N ARG A 11 -5.42 -8.95 5.00
CA ARG A 11 -4.48 -8.20 5.86
C ARG A 11 -3.10 -8.04 5.20
N ARG A 12 -2.58 -9.06 4.51
CA ARG A 12 -1.32 -8.95 3.75
C ARG A 12 -1.47 -7.97 2.58
N TRP A 13 -2.61 -7.98 1.91
CA TRP A 13 -2.98 -7.06 0.83
C TRP A 13 -2.99 -5.59 1.28
N LEU A 14 -3.69 -5.26 2.37
CA LEU A 14 -3.73 -3.89 2.92
C LEU A 14 -2.34 -3.39 3.34
N ARG A 15 -1.51 -4.26 3.92
CA ARG A 15 -0.12 -3.94 4.26
C ARG A 15 0.72 -3.66 3.01
N TRP A 16 0.49 -4.40 1.93
CA TRP A 16 1.16 -4.16 0.65
C TRP A 16 0.75 -2.81 0.06
N HIS A 17 -0.55 -2.48 0.01
CA HIS A 17 -1.03 -1.17 -0.42
C HIS A 17 -0.40 -0.02 0.36
N SER A 18 -0.34 -0.15 1.69
CA SER A 18 0.32 0.83 2.57
C SER A 18 1.79 1.06 2.19
N ARG A 19 2.54 -0.04 1.91
CA ARG A 19 3.96 0.03 1.54
C ARG A 19 4.14 0.61 0.15
N SER A 20 3.27 0.25 -0.80
CA SER A 20 3.30 0.75 -2.17
C SER A 20 3.04 2.26 -2.21
N LEU A 21 1.97 2.71 -1.54
CA LEU A 21 1.63 4.13 -1.46
C LEU A 21 2.72 4.94 -0.73
N LEU A 22 3.25 4.44 0.38
CA LEU A 22 4.37 5.09 1.07
C LEU A 22 5.60 5.21 0.16
N ALA A 23 5.97 4.14 -0.57
CA ALA A 23 7.11 4.18 -1.47
C ALA A 23 6.88 5.13 -2.65
N GLY A 24 5.65 5.20 -3.20
CA GLY A 24 5.28 6.19 -4.21
C GLY A 24 5.45 7.62 -3.69
N THR A 25 4.90 7.90 -2.50
CA THR A 25 4.98 9.21 -1.85
C THR A 25 6.44 9.64 -1.63
N LEU A 26 7.29 8.75 -1.11
CA LEU A 26 8.68 9.08 -0.78
C LEU A 26 9.59 9.29 -2.01
N VAL A 27 9.16 8.90 -3.20
CA VAL A 27 9.88 9.19 -4.45
C VAL A 27 9.60 10.60 -4.96
N LEU A 28 8.47 11.19 -4.58
CA LEU A 28 8.07 12.55 -4.93
C LEU A 28 8.80 13.60 -4.09
N GLN A 29 8.81 14.84 -4.58
CA GLN A 29 9.28 15.97 -3.79
C GLN A 29 8.33 16.22 -2.62
N ARG A 30 8.86 16.70 -1.50
CA ARG A 30 8.08 16.91 -0.28
C ARG A 30 6.90 17.85 -0.46
N SER A 31 7.03 18.84 -1.34
CA SER A 31 5.95 19.77 -1.71
C SER A 31 4.77 19.11 -2.43
N GLU A 32 4.97 17.92 -3.00
CA GLU A 32 3.96 17.18 -3.77
C GLU A 32 3.21 16.14 -2.93
N TRP A 33 3.66 15.88 -1.70
CA TRP A 33 3.15 14.78 -0.88
C TRP A 33 1.67 14.92 -0.56
N ASP A 34 1.23 16.10 -0.12
CA ASP A 34 -0.16 16.30 0.30
C ASP A 34 -1.12 16.17 -0.89
N ALA A 35 -0.79 16.80 -2.02
CA ALA A 35 -1.58 16.70 -3.25
C ALA A 35 -1.68 15.25 -3.76
N TYR A 36 -0.56 14.52 -3.75
CA TYR A 36 -0.53 13.12 -4.16
C TYR A 36 -1.34 12.22 -3.23
N LEU A 37 -1.23 12.41 -1.91
CA LEU A 37 -1.99 11.62 -0.94
C LEU A 37 -3.49 11.88 -1.03
N ASP A 38 -3.91 13.13 -1.25
CA ASP A 38 -5.30 13.49 -1.47
C ASP A 38 -5.86 12.87 -2.75
N GLU A 39 -5.08 12.87 -3.84
CA GLU A 39 -5.45 12.20 -5.09
C GLU A 39 -5.63 10.70 -4.86
N MET A 40 -4.65 10.05 -4.22
CA MET A 40 -4.73 8.62 -3.91
C MET A 40 -5.91 8.29 -3.01
N LEU A 41 -6.24 9.13 -2.03
CA LEU A 41 -7.41 8.91 -1.17
C LEU A 41 -8.69 8.85 -2.00
N ARG A 42 -8.87 9.80 -2.93
CA ARG A 42 -10.01 9.80 -3.85
C ARG A 42 -10.02 8.56 -4.73
N THR A 43 -8.86 8.11 -5.21
CA THR A 43 -8.74 6.89 -6.01
C THR A 43 -9.15 5.64 -5.22
N TYR A 44 -8.69 5.48 -3.97
CA TYR A 44 -9.08 4.35 -3.12
C TYR A 44 -10.58 4.32 -2.84
N VAL A 45 -11.19 5.49 -2.58
CA VAL A 45 -12.65 5.62 -2.41
C VAL A 45 -13.38 5.27 -3.71
N ALA A 46 -12.92 5.77 -4.85
CA ALA A 46 -13.54 5.56 -6.16
C ALA A 46 -13.48 4.10 -6.63
N TYR A 47 -12.44 3.35 -6.27
CA TYR A 47 -12.36 1.92 -6.61
C TYR A 47 -13.49 1.10 -5.99
N GLY A 48 -14.02 1.48 -4.83
CA GLY A 48 -15.06 0.72 -4.12
C GLY A 48 -14.60 -0.63 -3.55
N ASP A 49 -13.34 -1.03 -3.80
CA ASP A 49 -12.77 -2.30 -3.37
C ASP A 49 -12.32 -2.33 -1.91
N PHE A 50 -12.40 -1.20 -1.19
CA PHE A 50 -11.91 -1.04 0.19
C PHE A 50 -12.99 -0.45 1.08
N ALA A 51 -13.16 -1.04 2.27
CA ALA A 51 -13.98 -0.43 3.32
C ALA A 51 -13.29 0.82 3.90
N GLU A 52 -14.06 1.74 4.47
CA GLU A 52 -13.53 3.00 5.02
C GLU A 52 -12.44 2.78 6.08
N ASP A 53 -12.61 1.77 6.94
CA ASP A 53 -11.63 1.42 7.97
C ASP A 53 -10.34 0.83 7.38
N GLU A 54 -10.42 0.14 6.25
CA GLU A 54 -9.26 -0.35 5.51
C GLU A 54 -8.48 0.79 4.83
N ILE A 55 -9.20 1.76 4.25
CA ILE A 55 -8.60 2.99 3.72
C ILE A 55 -7.92 3.75 4.86
N ALA A 56 -8.61 3.95 5.99
CA ALA A 56 -8.04 4.60 7.16
C ALA A 56 -6.80 3.87 7.70
N PHE A 57 -6.81 2.53 7.68
CA PHE A 57 -5.66 1.71 8.04
C PHE A 57 -4.46 1.97 7.13
N ILE A 58 -4.67 2.01 5.81
CA ILE A 58 -3.63 2.29 4.82
C ILE A 58 -3.01 3.66 5.06
N PHE A 59 -3.85 4.71 5.11
CA PHE A 59 -3.39 6.09 5.21
C PHE A 59 -2.71 6.38 6.55
N ARG A 60 -3.21 5.83 7.67
CA ARG A 60 -2.55 5.95 8.98
C ARG A 60 -1.10 5.42 8.95
N ARG A 61 -0.88 4.29 8.27
CA ARG A 61 0.48 3.72 8.12
C ARG A 61 1.36 4.58 7.22
N VAL A 62 0.81 5.13 6.14
CA VAL A 62 1.54 6.04 5.25
C VAL A 62 1.94 7.30 5.99
N SER A 63 1.02 8.00 6.67
CA SER A 63 1.34 9.21 7.45
C SER A 63 2.36 8.95 8.56
N HIS A 64 2.33 7.77 9.20
CA HIS A 64 3.36 7.39 10.16
C HIS A 64 4.73 7.15 9.48
N GLY A 65 4.75 6.43 8.36
CA GLY A 65 5.96 6.14 7.59
C GLY A 65 6.62 7.39 7.03
N VAL A 66 5.82 8.29 6.45
CA VAL A 66 6.27 9.59 5.94
C VAL A 66 6.91 10.40 7.07
N ARG A 67 6.23 10.56 8.23
CA ARG A 67 6.81 11.28 9.39
C ARG A 67 8.13 10.67 9.86
N LYS A 68 8.23 9.34 9.88
CA LYS A 68 9.44 8.64 10.32
C LYS A 68 10.61 8.76 9.35
N LEU A 69 10.34 8.78 8.04
CA LEU A 69 11.36 8.72 6.99
C LEU A 69 11.68 10.09 6.39
N ALA A 70 10.81 11.08 6.55
CA ALA A 70 11.03 12.45 6.09
C ALA A 70 12.26 13.13 6.74
N SER A 71 12.70 12.64 7.90
CA SER A 71 13.92 13.11 8.57
C SER A 71 15.20 12.45 8.03
N GLN A 72 15.10 11.51 7.09
CA GLN A 72 16.24 10.79 6.53
C GLN A 72 16.57 11.33 5.14
N LEU A 73 17.79 11.84 4.96
CA LEU A 73 18.30 12.46 3.73
C LEU A 73 18.21 11.55 2.48
N ASP A 74 18.11 10.23 2.66
CA ASP A 74 18.14 9.22 1.59
C ASP A 74 16.81 8.47 1.38
N ALA A 75 15.70 8.96 1.96
CA ALA A 75 14.41 8.27 1.91
C ALA A 75 13.95 7.97 0.47
N SER A 76 14.21 8.88 -0.48
CA SER A 76 13.83 8.70 -1.88
C SER A 76 14.63 7.60 -2.60
N ALA A 77 15.94 7.52 -2.35
CA ALA A 77 16.79 6.48 -2.91
C ALA A 77 16.45 5.09 -2.33
N CYS A 78 16.17 5.03 -1.03
CA CYS A 78 15.69 3.83 -0.36
C CYS A 78 14.32 3.38 -0.91
N ALA A 79 13.39 4.33 -1.11
CA ALA A 79 12.07 4.06 -1.66
C ALA A 79 12.15 3.48 -3.09
N ARG A 80 12.97 4.07 -3.97
CA ARG A 80 13.21 3.56 -5.33
C ARG A 80 13.72 2.11 -5.31
N ARG A 81 14.69 1.79 -4.44
CA ARG A 81 15.20 0.41 -4.29
C ARG A 81 14.12 -0.54 -3.76
N ALA A 82 13.24 -0.07 -2.87
CA ALA A 82 12.17 -0.87 -2.30
C ALA A 82 11.03 -1.17 -3.29
N GLN A 83 10.81 -0.33 -4.32
CA GLN A 83 9.73 -0.49 -5.29
C GLN A 83 9.77 -1.83 -6.03
N ALA A 84 10.96 -2.34 -6.40
CA ALA A 84 11.08 -3.65 -7.06
C ALA A 84 10.57 -4.79 -6.16
N ARG A 85 10.93 -4.77 -4.87
CA ARG A 85 10.48 -5.76 -3.89
C ARG A 85 8.98 -5.66 -3.61
N ILE A 86 8.46 -4.43 -3.57
CA ILE A 86 7.03 -4.18 -3.40
C ILE A 86 6.27 -4.73 -4.60
N ARG A 87 6.68 -4.43 -5.84
CA ARG A 87 6.04 -4.97 -7.05
C ARG A 87 6.01 -6.50 -7.06
N ALA A 88 7.15 -7.14 -6.79
CA ALA A 88 7.23 -8.59 -6.70
C ALA A 88 6.34 -9.19 -5.60
N GLN A 89 6.16 -8.49 -4.48
CA GLN A 89 5.24 -8.90 -3.43
C GLN A 89 3.77 -8.77 -3.88
N GLY A 90 3.42 -7.74 -4.63
CA GLY A 90 2.06 -7.53 -5.15
C GLY A 90 1.67 -8.65 -6.12
N LEU A 91 2.56 -9.00 -7.05
CA LEU A 91 2.36 -10.12 -7.97
C LEU A 91 2.11 -11.43 -7.24
N ARG A 92 2.93 -11.75 -6.22
CA ARG A 92 2.71 -12.94 -5.39
C ARG A 92 1.36 -12.93 -4.69
N LEU A 93 0.90 -11.78 -4.19
CA LEU A 93 -0.41 -11.69 -3.54
C LEU A 93 -1.57 -11.91 -4.52
N MET A 94 -1.43 -11.44 -5.77
CA MET A 94 -2.41 -11.72 -6.83
C MET A 94 -2.43 -13.20 -7.20
N THR A 95 -1.26 -13.85 -7.30
CA THR A 95 -1.16 -15.29 -7.54
C THR A 95 -1.75 -16.10 -6.37
N ASP A 96 -1.42 -15.75 -5.13
CA ASP A 96 -2.00 -16.36 -3.94
C ASP A 96 -3.54 -16.25 -3.98
N ALA A 97 -4.07 -15.09 -4.37
CA ALA A 97 -5.53 -14.90 -4.48
C ALA A 97 -6.16 -15.82 -5.53
N ALA A 98 -5.52 -16.00 -6.68
CA ALA A 98 -5.99 -16.91 -7.72
C ALA A 98 -5.99 -18.38 -7.25
N VAL A 99 -5.05 -18.78 -6.40
CA VAL A 99 -5.00 -20.14 -5.85
C VAL A 99 -6.03 -20.34 -4.73
N VAL A 100 -6.21 -19.34 -3.86
CA VAL A 100 -7.09 -19.44 -2.68
C VAL A 100 -8.56 -19.19 -3.02
N PHE A 101 -8.85 -18.36 -4.03
CA PHE A 101 -10.21 -17.94 -4.37
C PHE A 101 -10.61 -18.20 -5.83
N GLY A 102 -9.71 -18.71 -6.67
CA GLY A 102 -9.93 -18.90 -8.11
C GLY A 102 -10.34 -20.32 -8.54
N GLN A 103 -10.67 -21.21 -7.61
CA GLN A 103 -11.36 -22.46 -7.94
C GLN A 103 -12.87 -22.29 -7.75
N GLY A 104 -13.52 -21.88 -8.83
CA GLY A 104 -14.96 -22.01 -9.05
C GLY A 104 -15.20 -22.91 -10.25
#